data_AF-A0A2V2GKF4-F1
#
_entry.id   AF-A0A2V2GKF4-F1
#
_cell.length_a   1.000
_cell.length_b   1.000
_cell.length_c   1.000
_cell.angle_alpha   90.00
_cell.angle_beta   90.00
_cell.angle_gamma   90.00
#
_symmetry.space_group_name_H-M   'P 1'
#
loop_
_entity.id
_entity.type
_entity.pdbx_description
1 polymer ?
#
loop_
_entity_poly.entity_id
_entity_poly.type
_entity_poly.pdbx_seq_one_letter_code
_entity_poly.pdbx_strand_id
1 'polypeptide(L)'
;MKRIVLTVCAAALLAGAAFFAGCKEENDHDHEWNAGEITKQATYTQSGEKLYACKACGQTRKEAVEKLTFTADVTVKAGESISAAVKSAEDGDFILVKAGTYKEQLVVENKEVFIIGEGTVVVGGPEDYSTMKNLVKPAAESKNYAALGLFVGSKALVENISFTADPDKANIPYLTGENVYCGVASVDCALTLNYVKIKEITYPERPSGIQNGRGLFAAAEQKDKSLTVRYSEISGFNKTGVVVRAGVSELVFDGNTVLGAGQQARNCQNGLQIECDKAEIKNNTIKNLVYSKEDEWKHASWGVLVYGAGEKGVKISANKFDYVDNGVYIVVNGSTELGENEYKNLYEEGYSHYETPKEGEEQAS
;
A
#
# COMPACT_ATOMS: atom_id res chain seq x y z
N MET A 1 3.58 -14.82 58.75
CA MET A 1 2.87 -13.52 58.95
C MET A 1 3.44 -12.56 57.91
N LYS A 2 2.69 -11.94 57.00
CA LYS A 2 1.55 -11.07 57.25
C LYS A 2 0.63 -10.97 56.01
N ARG A 3 -0.67 -11.15 56.29
CA ARG A 3 -1.84 -10.41 55.78
C ARG A 3 -2.16 -10.45 54.28
N ILE A 4 -3.02 -11.42 53.96
CA ILE A 4 -4.13 -11.25 53.01
C ILE A 4 -4.93 -10.00 53.44
N VAL A 5 -5.02 -8.99 52.57
CA VAL A 5 -6.03 -7.93 52.67
C VAL A 5 -7.00 -8.14 51.53
N LEU A 6 -8.13 -8.75 51.89
CA LEU A 6 -9.38 -8.69 51.12
C LEU A 6 -9.82 -7.22 51.09
N THR A 7 -10.01 -6.65 49.90
CA THR A 7 -10.94 -5.53 49.74
C THR A 7 -12.00 -5.97 48.73
N VAL A 8 -13.19 -6.23 49.26
CA VAL A 8 -14.42 -6.42 48.50
C VAL A 8 -15.02 -5.03 48.26
N CYS A 9 -15.27 -4.67 47.01
CA CYS A 9 -16.30 -3.70 46.67
C CYS A 9 -17.03 -4.15 45.40
N ALA A 10 -18.33 -3.85 45.39
CA ALA A 10 -19.38 -4.58 44.71
C ALA A 10 -19.47 -4.38 43.20
N ALA A 11 -20.13 -5.38 42.61
CA ALA A 11 -20.55 -5.59 41.23
C ALA A 11 -21.24 -4.40 40.51
N ALA A 12 -21.05 -4.36 39.19
CA ALA A 12 -22.15 -4.21 38.23
C ALA A 12 -21.80 -4.95 36.93
N LEU A 13 -22.71 -5.83 36.49
CA LEU A 13 -22.62 -6.64 35.28
C LEU A 13 -22.77 -5.79 34.00
N LEU A 14 -22.10 -6.17 32.90
CA LEU A 14 -22.74 -6.84 31.75
C LEU A 14 -21.79 -7.03 30.54
N ALA A 15 -21.58 -8.31 30.21
CA ALA A 15 -21.38 -8.93 28.90
C ALA A 15 -20.34 -8.37 27.91
N GLY A 16 -19.20 -9.06 27.83
CA GLY A 16 -18.32 -9.13 26.66
C GLY A 16 -17.40 -10.34 26.82
N ALA A 17 -17.43 -11.29 25.88
CA ALA A 17 -16.81 -12.60 25.97
C ALA A 17 -15.37 -12.57 26.50
N ALA A 18 -15.15 -13.23 27.64
CA ALA A 18 -13.83 -13.43 28.19
C ALA A 18 -13.02 -14.33 27.26
N PHE A 19 -11.96 -13.78 26.66
CA PHE A 19 -10.82 -14.59 26.27
C PHE A 19 -10.32 -15.27 27.55
N PHE A 20 -10.37 -16.59 27.60
CA PHE A 20 -9.57 -17.35 28.54
C PHE A 20 -8.11 -17.05 28.22
N ALA A 21 -7.55 -16.04 28.87
CA ALA A 21 -6.13 -15.97 29.10
C ALA A 21 -5.81 -17.18 29.97
N GLY A 22 -5.40 -18.27 29.33
CA GLY A 22 -4.77 -19.37 30.04
C GLY A 22 -3.66 -18.76 30.88
N CYS A 23 -3.79 -18.82 32.19
CA CYS A 23 -2.70 -18.57 33.12
C CYS A 23 -1.62 -19.61 32.80
N LYS A 24 -0.68 -19.26 31.91
CA LYS A 24 0.58 -19.99 31.80
C LYS A 24 1.27 -19.81 33.15
N GLU A 25 1.59 -20.92 33.81
CA GLU A 25 2.55 -20.94 34.91
C GLU A 25 3.76 -20.09 34.49
N GLU A 26 4.09 -19.07 35.29
CA GLU A 26 5.36 -18.37 35.15
C GLU A 26 6.44 -19.41 35.46
N ASN A 27 6.98 -20.03 34.40
CA ASN A 27 8.18 -20.84 34.52
C ASN A 27 9.29 -19.93 35.04
N ASP A 28 9.61 -20.08 36.33
CA ASP A 28 10.69 -19.40 37.03
C ASP A 28 12.03 -19.92 36.47
N HIS A 29 12.43 -19.37 35.32
CA HIS A 29 13.71 -19.62 34.68
C HIS A 29 14.23 -18.32 34.07
N ASP A 30 15.55 -18.22 34.01
CA ASP A 30 16.18 -17.11 33.31
C ASP A 30 15.91 -17.23 31.80
N HIS A 31 15.40 -16.14 31.23
CA HIS A 31 15.11 -16.12 29.80
C HIS A 31 16.37 -15.92 28.96
N GLU A 32 16.75 -16.97 28.23
CA GLU A 32 17.66 -16.83 27.10
C GLU A 32 16.85 -16.54 25.82
N TRP A 33 17.03 -15.34 25.27
CA TRP A 33 16.31 -14.86 24.09
C TRP A 33 17.02 -15.24 22.78
N ASN A 34 16.27 -15.39 21.70
CA ASN A 34 16.83 -15.52 20.36
C ASN A 34 17.49 -14.21 19.88
N ALA A 35 18.00 -14.19 18.64
CA ALA A 35 18.61 -12.99 18.05
C ALA A 35 17.61 -11.83 17.83
N GLY A 36 16.31 -12.12 17.96
CA GLY A 36 15.19 -11.26 17.64
C GLY A 36 15.02 -10.98 16.15
N GLU A 37 13.79 -10.66 15.75
CA GLU A 37 13.38 -10.42 14.37
C GLU A 37 12.74 -9.02 14.25
N ILE A 38 13.08 -8.27 13.20
CA ILE A 38 12.46 -6.97 12.94
C ILE A 38 11.04 -7.19 12.43
N THR A 39 10.05 -6.88 13.26
CA THR A 39 8.62 -6.99 12.91
C THR A 39 8.08 -5.70 12.31
N LYS A 40 8.76 -4.57 12.56
CA LYS A 40 8.43 -3.27 11.97
C LYS A 40 9.72 -2.49 11.70
N GLN A 41 9.95 -2.12 10.45
CA GLN A 41 11.12 -1.33 10.04
C GLN A 41 11.03 0.08 10.64
N ALA A 42 12.13 0.54 11.22
CA ALA A 42 12.27 1.94 11.61
C ALA A 42 12.39 2.83 10.36
N THR A 43 11.89 4.05 10.46
CA THR A 43 11.87 5.04 9.38
C THR A 43 12.42 6.38 9.88
N TYR A 44 12.43 7.45 9.09
CA TYR A 44 12.95 8.76 9.54
C TYR A 44 11.99 9.49 10.50
N THR A 45 10.70 9.14 10.47
CA THR A 45 9.64 9.75 11.27
C THR A 45 9.07 8.83 12.35
N GLN A 46 9.25 7.51 12.24
CA GLN A 46 8.66 6.53 13.16
C GLN A 46 9.68 5.49 13.62
N SER A 47 9.58 5.09 14.88
CA SER A 47 10.36 3.96 15.43
C SER A 47 9.89 2.62 14.84
N GLY A 48 10.83 1.69 14.73
CA GLY A 48 10.56 0.29 14.41
C GLY A 48 10.30 -0.56 15.64
N GLU A 49 10.16 -1.87 15.43
CA GLU A 49 9.94 -2.87 16.48
C GLU A 49 10.73 -4.14 16.18
N LYS A 50 11.33 -4.72 17.22
CA LYS A 50 12.01 -6.00 17.19
C LYS A 50 11.38 -6.96 18.21
N LEU A 51 11.00 -8.15 17.76
CA LEU A 51 10.41 -9.20 18.57
C LEU A 51 11.46 -10.23 18.95
N TYR A 52 11.56 -10.56 20.23
CA TYR A 52 12.38 -11.66 20.75
C TYR A 52 11.48 -12.77 21.26
N ALA A 53 11.94 -14.01 21.09
CA ALA A 53 11.32 -15.20 21.67
C ALA A 53 12.32 -15.93 22.57
N CYS A 54 11.89 -16.30 23.77
CA CYS A 54 12.69 -17.10 24.69
C CYS A 54 12.85 -18.51 24.08
N LYS A 55 14.10 -18.97 23.95
CA LYS A 55 14.43 -20.26 23.33
C LYS A 55 13.87 -21.45 24.12
N ALA A 56 13.67 -21.29 25.42
CA ALA A 56 13.21 -22.36 26.30
C ALA A 56 11.68 -22.46 26.41
N CYS A 57 10.97 -21.33 26.59
CA CYS A 57 9.53 -21.34 26.88
C CYS A 57 8.64 -20.70 25.80
N GLY A 58 9.22 -20.07 24.78
CA GLY A 58 8.49 -19.39 23.71
C GLY A 58 7.75 -18.11 24.14
N GLN A 59 7.95 -17.61 25.36
CA GLN A 59 7.49 -16.27 25.72
C GLN A 59 8.15 -15.23 24.82
N THR A 60 7.46 -14.11 24.62
CA THR A 60 7.92 -13.05 23.71
C THR A 60 8.08 -11.72 24.44
N ARG A 61 9.01 -10.90 23.95
CA ARG A 61 9.15 -9.49 24.34
C ARG A 61 9.44 -8.63 23.12
N LYS A 62 8.95 -7.40 23.13
CA LYS A 62 9.14 -6.42 22.05
C LYS A 62 10.04 -5.30 22.53
N GLU A 63 10.99 -4.91 21.70
CA GLU A 63 11.84 -3.73 21.93
C GLU A 63 11.66 -2.75 20.77
N ALA A 64 11.64 -1.46 21.10
CA ALA A 64 11.60 -0.41 20.09
C ALA A 64 12.94 -0.31 19.36
N VAL A 65 12.90 -0.08 18.05
CA VAL A 65 14.06 0.27 17.25
C VAL A 65 13.98 1.76 16.98
N GLU A 66 15.00 2.51 17.40
CA GLU A 66 15.03 3.97 17.22
C GLU A 66 14.83 4.37 15.76
N LYS A 67 14.16 5.51 15.56
CA LYS A 67 13.99 6.08 14.22
C LYS A 67 15.34 6.43 13.61
N LEU A 68 15.40 6.42 12.28
CA LEU A 68 16.57 6.87 11.54
C LEU A 68 16.78 8.36 11.76
N THR A 69 18.05 8.79 11.70
CA THR A 69 18.43 10.20 11.84
C THR A 69 18.79 10.77 10.48
N PHE A 70 18.47 12.05 10.28
CA PHE A 70 18.85 12.80 9.09
C PHE A 70 19.02 14.28 9.45
N THR A 71 19.75 15.00 8.61
CA THR A 71 19.82 16.47 8.61
C THR A 71 19.17 16.93 7.33
N ALA A 72 18.30 17.94 7.40
CA ALA A 72 17.65 18.47 6.21
C ALA A 72 18.61 19.38 5.44
N ASP A 73 18.83 19.09 4.17
CA ASP A 73 19.58 19.95 3.24
C ASP A 73 18.68 21.08 2.71
N VAL A 74 17.40 20.74 2.47
CA VAL A 74 16.37 21.69 2.07
C VAL A 74 15.19 21.60 3.01
N THR A 75 14.60 22.75 3.37
CA THR A 75 13.33 22.80 4.12
C THR A 75 12.29 23.54 3.31
N VAL A 76 11.13 22.90 3.10
CA VAL A 76 9.97 23.45 2.40
C VAL A 76 8.88 23.78 3.42
N LYS A 77 8.37 25.01 3.39
CA LYS A 77 7.30 25.53 4.27
C LYS A 77 6.00 25.70 3.49
N ALA A 78 4.90 25.90 4.21
CA ALA A 78 3.60 26.16 3.59
C ALA A 78 3.68 27.38 2.65
N GLY A 79 3.15 27.24 1.44
CA GLY A 79 3.20 28.26 0.39
C GLY A 79 4.41 28.17 -0.55
N GLU A 80 5.42 27.35 -0.20
CA GLU A 80 6.51 26.99 -1.12
C GLU A 80 6.13 25.75 -1.96
N SER A 81 6.97 25.38 -2.92
CA SER A 81 6.76 24.20 -3.77
C SER A 81 7.77 23.11 -3.43
N ILE A 82 7.25 21.91 -3.18
CA ILE A 82 8.05 20.71 -2.99
C ILE A 82 8.75 20.33 -4.30
N SER A 83 8.05 20.41 -5.44
CA SER A 83 8.65 20.12 -6.76
C SER A 83 9.79 21.08 -7.10
N ALA A 84 9.67 22.36 -6.75
CA ALA A 84 10.74 23.33 -6.94
C ALA A 84 11.98 22.97 -6.09
N ALA A 85 11.78 22.57 -4.83
CA ALA A 85 12.85 22.09 -3.96
C ALA A 85 13.53 20.83 -4.51
N VAL A 86 12.76 19.85 -4.98
CA VAL A 86 13.29 18.64 -5.65
C VAL A 86 14.14 19.00 -6.87
N LYS A 87 13.68 19.95 -7.68
CA LYS A 87 14.42 20.38 -8.88
C LYS A 87 15.77 21.02 -8.52
N SER A 88 15.83 21.78 -7.43
CA SER A 88 17.07 22.43 -6.96
C SER A 88 17.99 21.52 -6.16
N ALA A 89 17.47 20.44 -5.60
CA ALA A 89 18.22 19.50 -4.76
C ALA A 89 19.32 18.78 -5.53
N GLU A 90 20.40 18.46 -4.85
CA GLU A 90 21.45 17.55 -5.32
C GLU A 90 21.03 16.09 -5.05
N ASP A 91 21.68 15.16 -5.75
CA ASP A 91 21.43 13.74 -5.53
C ASP A 91 21.95 13.33 -4.15
N GLY A 92 21.07 12.76 -3.33
CA GLY A 92 21.32 12.39 -1.93
C GLY A 92 20.63 13.31 -0.92
N ASP A 93 20.10 14.46 -1.33
CA ASP A 93 19.55 15.46 -0.42
C ASP A 93 18.31 14.98 0.35
N PHE A 94 18.25 15.38 1.62
CA PHE A 94 17.07 15.32 2.45
C PHE A 94 16.26 16.61 2.35
N ILE A 95 15.02 16.49 1.89
CA ILE A 95 14.05 17.57 1.80
C ILE A 95 13.03 17.40 2.93
N LEU A 96 13.10 18.28 3.93
CA LEU A 96 12.13 18.36 5.01
C LEU A 96 10.94 19.21 4.60
N VAL A 97 9.75 18.62 4.55
CA VAL A 97 8.51 19.32 4.23
C VAL A 97 7.72 19.56 5.50
N LYS A 98 7.48 20.83 5.84
CA LYS A 98 6.69 21.20 7.03
C LYS A 98 5.20 21.04 6.77
N ALA A 99 4.42 20.95 7.84
CA ALA A 99 2.97 20.80 7.76
C ALA A 99 2.33 21.87 6.86
N GLY A 100 1.42 21.44 6.00
CA GLY A 100 0.78 22.31 5.01
C GLY A 100 0.07 21.53 3.92
N THR A 101 -0.78 22.25 3.17
CA THR A 101 -1.38 21.75 1.94
C THR A 101 -0.72 22.43 0.75
N TYR A 102 -0.08 21.62 -0.07
CA TYR A 102 0.69 21.99 -1.23
C TYR A 102 -0.18 21.75 -2.47
N LYS A 103 -0.69 22.85 -3.05
CA LYS A 103 -1.55 22.82 -4.23
C LYS A 103 -0.72 22.70 -5.50
N GLU A 104 -0.04 21.57 -5.64
CA GLU A 104 0.85 21.27 -6.74
C GLU A 104 0.76 19.80 -7.12
N GLN A 105 1.34 19.48 -8.27
CA GLN A 105 1.80 18.14 -8.56
C GLN A 105 3.22 18.00 -8.01
N LEU A 106 3.50 16.93 -7.26
CA LEU A 106 4.86 16.56 -6.90
C LEU A 106 5.51 15.81 -8.07
N VAL A 107 6.59 16.38 -8.62
CA VAL A 107 7.33 15.78 -9.74
C VAL A 107 8.77 15.53 -9.31
N VAL A 108 9.21 14.27 -9.43
CA VAL A 108 10.59 13.84 -9.16
C VAL A 108 11.11 13.12 -10.39
N GLU A 109 12.09 13.71 -11.09
CA GLU A 109 12.60 13.17 -12.34
C GLU A 109 14.12 13.15 -12.38
N ASN A 110 14.68 11.97 -12.64
CA ASN A 110 16.13 11.74 -12.73
C ASN A 110 16.89 12.30 -11.52
N LYS A 111 16.38 12.02 -10.31
CA LYS A 111 16.94 12.49 -9.04
C LYS A 111 17.06 11.36 -8.03
N GLU A 112 18.04 11.49 -7.14
CA GLU A 112 18.09 10.75 -5.88
C GLU A 112 17.73 11.69 -4.72
N VAL A 113 16.55 11.56 -4.10
CA VAL A 113 16.11 12.47 -3.02
C VAL A 113 15.29 11.77 -1.94
N PHE A 114 15.36 12.29 -0.71
CA PHE A 114 14.63 11.80 0.46
C PHE A 114 13.68 12.88 0.99
N ILE A 115 12.38 12.72 0.78
CA ILE A 115 11.35 13.72 1.09
C ILE A 115 10.62 13.31 2.37
N ILE A 116 10.85 14.06 3.45
CA ILE A 116 10.36 13.73 4.80
C ILE A 116 9.34 14.77 5.26
N GLY A 117 8.10 14.34 5.49
CA GLY A 117 7.04 15.19 6.03
C GLY A 117 7.10 15.33 7.55
N GLU A 118 7.04 16.56 8.06
CA GLU A 118 6.89 16.89 9.48
C GLU A 118 5.49 17.45 9.76
N GLY A 119 4.74 16.76 10.63
CA GLY A 119 3.33 17.08 10.87
C GLY A 119 2.44 16.60 9.73
N THR A 120 1.31 17.27 9.50
CA THR A 120 0.36 16.92 8.43
C THR A 120 0.75 17.60 7.14
N VAL A 121 1.31 16.85 6.19
CA VAL A 121 1.68 17.30 4.85
C VAL A 121 0.75 16.69 3.81
N VAL A 122 0.15 17.53 2.97
CA VAL A 122 -0.76 17.10 1.90
C VAL A 122 -0.35 17.70 0.56
N VAL A 123 -0.08 16.87 -0.43
CA VAL A 123 -0.04 17.24 -1.85
C VAL A 123 -1.46 17.09 -2.40
N GLY A 124 -2.10 18.24 -2.65
CA GLY A 124 -3.53 18.34 -2.99
C GLY A 124 -3.84 18.37 -4.50
N GLY A 125 -2.81 18.38 -5.34
CA GLY A 125 -2.94 18.70 -6.76
C GLY A 125 -3.01 20.21 -7.02
N PRO A 126 -2.71 20.64 -8.26
CA PRO A 126 -2.85 22.04 -8.65
C PRO A 126 -4.33 22.47 -8.66
N GLU A 127 -4.60 23.77 -8.71
CA GLU A 127 -5.97 24.26 -8.85
C GLU A 127 -6.63 23.80 -10.16
N ASP A 128 -5.84 23.72 -11.22
CA ASP A 128 -6.26 23.21 -12.52
C ASP A 128 -5.53 21.89 -12.82
N TYR A 129 -6.25 20.78 -12.72
CA TYR A 129 -5.67 19.44 -12.93
C TYR A 129 -5.25 19.22 -14.39
N SER A 130 -5.73 20.04 -15.34
CA SER A 130 -5.27 19.98 -16.73
C SER A 130 -3.82 20.41 -16.91
N THR A 131 -3.27 21.17 -15.96
CA THR A 131 -1.87 21.61 -15.99
C THR A 131 -0.89 20.58 -15.43
N MET A 132 -1.38 19.47 -14.88
CA MET A 132 -0.50 18.40 -14.43
C MET A 132 0.31 17.87 -15.61
N LYS A 133 1.59 17.64 -15.35
CA LYS A 133 2.48 16.98 -16.30
C LYS A 133 1.96 15.58 -16.58
N ASN A 134 1.78 15.30 -17.86
CA ASN A 134 1.50 13.96 -18.39
C ASN A 134 2.80 13.29 -18.78
N LEU A 135 3.01 12.08 -18.27
CA LEU A 135 4.04 11.17 -18.76
C LEU A 135 3.49 10.46 -20.00
N VAL A 136 4.02 10.84 -21.16
CA VAL A 136 3.55 10.31 -22.44
C VAL A 136 4.10 8.91 -22.65
N LYS A 137 3.20 7.92 -22.76
CA LYS A 137 3.45 6.50 -23.06
C LYS A 137 4.84 6.05 -22.58
N PRO A 138 5.05 5.96 -21.25
CA PRO A 138 6.33 5.50 -20.75
C PRO A 138 6.61 4.12 -21.32
N ALA A 139 7.89 3.83 -21.40
CA ALA A 139 8.38 2.61 -21.98
C ALA A 139 7.76 1.39 -21.22
N ALA A 140 7.41 0.31 -21.94
CA ALA A 140 6.51 -0.80 -21.55
C ALA A 140 5.01 -0.48 -21.36
N GLU A 141 4.53 0.74 -21.61
CA GLU A 141 3.12 1.11 -21.51
C GLU A 141 2.53 1.67 -22.81
N SER A 142 1.22 1.45 -23.00
CA SER A 142 0.48 1.97 -24.18
C SER A 142 -0.29 3.26 -23.89
N LYS A 143 -0.30 3.71 -22.63
CA LYS A 143 -1.11 4.84 -22.14
C LYS A 143 -0.25 5.94 -21.56
N ASN A 144 -0.76 7.17 -21.58
CA ASN A 144 -0.17 8.29 -20.86
C ASN A 144 -0.57 8.23 -19.37
N TYR A 145 0.25 8.81 -18.49
CA TYR A 145 0.00 8.81 -17.06
C TYR A 145 0.08 10.22 -16.48
N ALA A 146 -0.96 10.60 -15.72
CA ALA A 146 -1.01 11.79 -14.89
C ALA A 146 -1.13 11.36 -13.43
N ALA A 147 -0.36 11.96 -12.53
CA ALA A 147 -0.42 11.60 -11.12
C ALA A 147 -0.14 12.79 -10.20
N LEU A 148 -0.73 12.83 -9.01
CA LEU A 148 -0.38 13.84 -7.99
C LEU A 148 1.09 13.74 -7.59
N GLY A 149 1.58 12.52 -7.39
CA GLY A 149 3.01 12.22 -7.27
C GLY A 149 3.50 11.52 -8.54
N LEU A 150 4.35 12.18 -9.33
CA LEU A 150 4.94 11.64 -10.55
C LEU A 150 6.44 11.44 -10.36
N PHE A 151 6.87 10.19 -10.34
CA PHE A 151 8.27 9.78 -10.17
C PHE A 151 8.74 9.09 -11.45
N VAL A 152 9.84 9.59 -12.04
CA VAL A 152 10.39 9.06 -13.30
C VAL A 152 11.91 8.94 -13.20
N GLY A 153 12.47 7.78 -13.53
CA GLY A 153 13.92 7.57 -13.62
C GLY A 153 14.69 7.85 -12.32
N SER A 154 14.01 7.80 -11.17
CA SER A 154 14.50 8.36 -9.89
C SER A 154 14.70 7.30 -8.82
N LYS A 155 15.58 7.58 -7.86
CA LYS A 155 15.62 6.86 -6.58
C LYS A 155 15.06 7.78 -5.51
N ALA A 156 13.88 7.47 -4.98
CA ALA A 156 13.21 8.39 -4.08
C ALA A 156 12.69 7.66 -2.85
N LEU A 157 12.76 8.35 -1.71
CA LEU A 157 12.02 7.98 -0.51
C LEU A 157 11.05 9.10 -0.18
N VAL A 158 9.79 8.77 0.06
CA VAL A 158 8.77 9.70 0.54
C VAL A 158 8.21 9.17 1.83
N GLU A 159 8.19 10.01 2.86
CA GLU A 159 7.73 9.61 4.18
C GLU A 159 6.79 10.63 4.80
N ASN A 160 5.68 10.15 5.37
CA ASN A 160 4.68 10.98 6.07
C ASN A 160 4.12 12.14 5.21
N ILE A 161 3.83 11.85 3.94
CA ILE A 161 3.17 12.79 3.00
C ILE A 161 1.89 12.15 2.48
N SER A 162 0.80 12.91 2.47
CA SER A 162 -0.47 12.48 1.88
C SER A 162 -0.61 13.05 0.47
N PHE A 163 -0.92 12.21 -0.52
CA PHE A 163 -1.41 12.60 -1.84
C PHE A 163 -2.93 12.48 -1.81
N THR A 164 -3.64 13.61 -1.75
CA THR A 164 -5.09 13.61 -1.64
C THR A 164 -5.66 14.45 -2.76
N ALA A 165 -6.37 13.81 -3.67
CA ALA A 165 -6.96 14.49 -4.81
C ALA A 165 -8.28 15.18 -4.45
N ASP A 166 -8.72 16.05 -5.35
CA ASP A 166 -10.05 16.63 -5.38
C ASP A 166 -10.86 15.95 -6.51
N PRO A 167 -11.80 15.04 -6.18
CA PRO A 167 -12.59 14.32 -7.17
C PRO A 167 -13.38 15.21 -8.12
N ASP A 168 -13.77 16.41 -7.70
CA ASP A 168 -14.55 17.34 -8.52
C ASP A 168 -13.67 18.05 -9.55
N LYS A 169 -12.35 18.11 -9.29
CA LYS A 169 -11.34 18.66 -10.21
C LYS A 169 -10.68 17.60 -11.07
N ALA A 170 -10.88 16.32 -10.77
CA ALA A 170 -10.41 15.19 -11.56
C ALA A 170 -11.19 15.09 -12.89
N ASN A 171 -11.06 16.12 -13.71
CA ASN A 171 -11.47 16.21 -15.10
C ASN A 171 -10.25 16.58 -15.94
N ILE A 172 -9.15 15.83 -15.73
CA ILE A 172 -7.96 15.97 -16.54
C ILE A 172 -8.44 15.76 -17.99
N PRO A 173 -8.14 16.66 -18.96
CA PRO A 173 -8.74 16.71 -20.32
C PRO A 173 -8.65 15.44 -21.18
N TYR A 174 -8.18 14.37 -20.58
CA TYR A 174 -7.56 13.20 -21.13
C TYR A 174 -8.03 11.93 -20.42
N LEU A 175 -9.04 11.92 -19.54
CA LEU A 175 -9.59 10.69 -18.93
C LEU A 175 -10.30 9.79 -19.97
N THR A 176 -9.53 9.28 -20.93
CA THR A 176 -9.89 8.44 -22.05
C THR A 176 -9.26 7.07 -21.87
N GLY A 177 -9.51 6.13 -22.80
CA GLY A 177 -8.78 4.87 -22.83
C GLY A 177 -7.25 5.03 -22.96
N GLU A 178 -6.79 6.18 -23.44
CA GLU A 178 -5.38 6.48 -23.72
C GLU A 178 -4.62 7.12 -22.56
N ASN A 179 -5.30 7.66 -21.54
CA ASN A 179 -4.62 8.29 -20.41
C ASN A 179 -5.15 7.77 -19.08
N VAL A 180 -4.24 7.61 -18.13
CA VAL A 180 -4.50 7.08 -16.79
C VAL A 180 -4.18 8.16 -15.76
N TYR A 181 -5.11 8.37 -14.85
CA TYR A 181 -4.98 9.18 -13.67
C TYR A 181 -4.70 8.30 -12.46
N CYS A 182 -3.64 8.66 -11.75
CA CYS A 182 -3.18 7.99 -10.55
C CYS A 182 -3.05 8.96 -9.38
N GLY A 183 -3.06 8.45 -8.15
CA GLY A 183 -2.55 9.21 -7.01
C GLY A 183 -1.04 9.35 -7.10
N VAL A 184 -0.34 8.23 -7.22
CA VAL A 184 1.10 8.18 -7.43
C VAL A 184 1.44 7.29 -8.63
N ALA A 185 2.33 7.75 -9.50
CA ALA A 185 2.90 6.99 -10.60
C ALA A 185 4.43 6.95 -10.48
N SER A 186 5.00 5.76 -10.64
CA SER A 186 6.42 5.46 -10.50
C SER A 186 6.92 4.73 -11.75
N VAL A 187 7.76 5.36 -12.55
CA VAL A 187 8.28 4.79 -13.79
C VAL A 187 9.80 4.77 -13.78
N ASP A 188 10.39 3.59 -13.98
CA ASP A 188 11.85 3.39 -13.94
C ASP A 188 12.52 3.88 -12.64
N CYS A 189 11.80 3.69 -11.53
CA CYS A 189 12.21 4.18 -10.22
C CYS A 189 12.62 3.07 -9.25
N ALA A 190 13.47 3.43 -8.29
CA ALA A 190 13.57 2.75 -7.00
C ALA A 190 12.84 3.63 -5.97
N LEU A 191 11.55 3.37 -5.75
CA LEU A 191 10.68 4.22 -4.93
C LEU A 191 10.35 3.54 -3.60
N THR A 192 10.56 4.26 -2.50
CA THR A 192 10.10 3.89 -1.16
C THR A 192 9.04 4.87 -0.66
N LEU A 193 7.89 4.36 -0.23
CA LEU A 193 6.80 5.13 0.37
C LEU A 193 6.54 4.60 1.79
N ASN A 194 6.79 5.41 2.81
CA ASN A 194 6.55 5.04 4.22
C ASN A 194 5.52 5.98 4.84
N TYR A 195 4.49 5.46 5.50
CA TYR A 195 3.43 6.30 6.12
C TYR A 195 2.81 7.31 5.14
N VAL A 196 2.75 6.95 3.87
CA VAL A 196 2.14 7.78 2.83
C VAL A 196 0.65 7.47 2.78
N LYS A 197 -0.17 8.49 2.52
CA LYS A 197 -1.60 8.30 2.30
C LYS A 197 -1.96 8.71 0.89
N ILE A 198 -2.55 7.82 0.10
CA ILE A 198 -3.04 8.11 -1.24
C ILE A 198 -4.57 8.05 -1.18
N LYS A 199 -5.24 9.19 -1.34
CA LYS A 199 -6.68 9.33 -1.07
C LYS A 199 -7.41 10.05 -2.19
N GLU A 200 -8.69 9.72 -2.33
CA GLU A 200 -9.66 10.45 -3.17
C GLU A 200 -9.27 10.52 -4.65
N ILE A 201 -8.55 9.50 -5.17
CA ILE A 201 -8.26 9.31 -6.59
C ILE A 201 -9.50 8.78 -7.33
N THR A 202 -10.61 9.47 -7.14
CA THR A 202 -11.89 9.23 -7.79
C THR A 202 -12.22 10.38 -8.73
N TYR A 203 -13.18 10.11 -9.60
CA TYR A 203 -13.77 11.09 -10.51
C TYR A 203 -15.21 10.64 -10.83
N PRO A 204 -16.13 11.59 -11.11
CA PRO A 204 -17.56 11.32 -11.19
C PRO A 204 -17.97 10.50 -12.41
N GLU A 205 -17.36 10.76 -13.58
CA GLU A 205 -17.62 10.02 -14.81
C GLU A 205 -16.81 8.74 -14.86
N ARG A 206 -17.43 7.56 -14.81
CA ARG A 206 -16.73 6.26 -14.91
C ARG A 206 -17.34 5.49 -16.09
N PRO A 207 -16.92 5.78 -17.33
CA PRO A 207 -17.34 5.02 -18.48
C PRO A 207 -16.79 3.60 -18.37
N SER A 208 -17.62 2.61 -18.68
CA SER A 208 -17.19 1.22 -18.75
C SER A 208 -16.02 1.07 -19.73
N GLY A 209 -15.04 0.22 -19.41
CA GLY A 209 -13.89 -0.05 -20.28
C GLY A 209 -12.69 0.90 -20.14
N ILE A 210 -12.80 2.06 -19.47
CA ILE A 210 -11.66 3.00 -19.33
C ILE A 210 -10.64 2.53 -18.26
N GLN A 211 -11.12 1.89 -17.18
CA GLN A 211 -10.27 1.25 -16.15
C GLN A 211 -9.24 2.20 -15.50
N ASN A 212 -9.70 3.33 -14.97
CA ASN A 212 -8.86 4.46 -14.55
C ASN A 212 -9.20 4.93 -13.10
N GLY A 213 -8.38 5.82 -12.52
CA GLY A 213 -8.39 6.21 -11.11
C GLY A 213 -7.74 5.15 -10.24
N ARG A 214 -6.42 5.04 -10.39
CA ARG A 214 -5.58 4.09 -9.64
C ARG A 214 -4.97 4.79 -8.42
N GLY A 215 -4.88 4.12 -7.29
CA GLY A 215 -4.17 4.70 -6.15
C GLY A 215 -2.68 4.88 -6.47
N LEU A 216 -1.99 3.77 -6.67
CA LEU A 216 -0.56 3.70 -6.97
C LEU A 216 -0.31 2.89 -8.25
N PHE A 217 0.55 3.37 -9.11
CA PHE A 217 1.00 2.70 -10.32
C PHE A 217 2.53 2.63 -10.37
N ALA A 218 3.08 1.47 -10.70
CA ALA A 218 4.51 1.30 -10.93
C ALA A 218 4.81 0.46 -12.17
N ALA A 219 5.75 0.94 -12.98
CA ALA A 219 6.30 0.25 -14.15
C ALA A 219 7.79 0.53 -14.28
N ALA A 220 8.51 -0.34 -14.98
CA ALA A 220 9.90 -0.14 -15.34
C ALA A 220 10.25 -0.94 -16.59
N GLU A 221 11.23 -0.47 -17.34
CA GLU A 221 11.93 -1.24 -18.37
C GLU A 221 13.33 -1.63 -17.92
N GLN A 222 13.93 -0.82 -17.06
CA GLN A 222 15.28 -1.06 -16.57
C GLN A 222 15.28 -2.14 -15.49
N LYS A 223 16.37 -2.90 -15.45
CA LYS A 223 16.65 -3.83 -14.35
C LYS A 223 16.87 -3.03 -13.05
N ASP A 224 16.60 -3.67 -11.91
CA ASP A 224 16.84 -3.15 -10.55
C ASP A 224 15.95 -1.97 -10.10
N LYS A 225 14.80 -1.79 -10.77
CA LYS A 225 13.78 -0.80 -10.38
C LYS A 225 12.75 -1.44 -9.45
N SER A 226 12.56 -0.87 -8.28
CA SER A 226 11.77 -1.48 -7.20
C SER A 226 10.73 -0.53 -6.63
N LEU A 227 9.72 -1.12 -6.00
CA LEU A 227 8.72 -0.39 -5.23
C LEU A 227 8.65 -0.97 -3.82
N THR A 228 8.85 -0.12 -2.82
CA THR A 228 8.62 -0.45 -1.41
C THR A 228 7.54 0.46 -0.86
N VAL A 229 6.49 -0.11 -0.28
CA VAL A 229 5.41 0.64 0.36
C VAL A 229 5.18 0.04 1.74
N ARG A 230 5.36 0.86 2.79
CA ARG A 230 5.16 0.43 4.17
C ARG A 230 4.23 1.35 4.92
N TYR A 231 3.42 0.76 5.80
CA TYR A 231 2.64 1.48 6.82
C TYR A 231 1.75 2.60 6.23
N SER A 232 1.36 2.43 4.97
CA SER A 232 0.71 3.45 4.14
C SER A 232 -0.78 3.14 3.98
N GLU A 233 -1.56 4.13 3.58
CA GLU A 233 -3.00 4.00 3.32
C GLU A 233 -3.29 4.34 1.87
N ILE A 234 -4.04 3.48 1.18
CA ILE A 234 -4.54 3.73 -0.18
C ILE A 234 -6.06 3.57 -0.16
N SER A 235 -6.78 4.66 -0.37
CA SER A 235 -8.24 4.70 -0.24
C SER A 235 -8.87 5.63 -1.28
N GLY A 236 -10.16 5.45 -1.54
CA GLY A 236 -10.91 6.31 -2.48
C GLY A 236 -10.34 6.27 -3.90
N PHE A 237 -10.25 5.10 -4.53
CA PHE A 237 -9.83 4.94 -5.92
C PHE A 237 -10.97 4.40 -6.79
N ASN A 238 -11.01 4.73 -8.08
CA ASN A 238 -12.10 4.29 -8.96
C ASN A 238 -11.93 2.88 -9.52
N LYS A 239 -10.70 2.40 -9.71
CA LYS A 239 -10.44 1.07 -10.30
C LYS A 239 -9.57 0.15 -9.46
N THR A 240 -8.28 0.45 -9.31
CA THR A 240 -7.35 -0.46 -8.62
C THR A 240 -6.54 0.32 -7.59
N GLY A 241 -6.38 -0.23 -6.39
CA GLY A 241 -5.59 0.39 -5.34
C GLY A 241 -4.12 0.51 -5.77
N VAL A 242 -3.50 -0.61 -6.13
CA VAL A 242 -2.09 -0.67 -6.57
C VAL A 242 -1.96 -1.50 -7.85
N VAL A 243 -1.24 -0.99 -8.84
CA VAL A 243 -0.85 -1.72 -10.05
C VAL A 243 0.66 -1.72 -10.17
N VAL A 244 1.26 -2.91 -10.26
CA VAL A 244 2.71 -3.09 -10.45
C VAL A 244 2.95 -3.97 -11.67
N ARG A 245 3.70 -3.46 -12.65
CA ARG A 245 3.99 -4.14 -13.91
C ARG A 245 5.18 -5.09 -13.84
N ALA A 246 5.24 -6.00 -14.81
CA ALA A 246 6.25 -7.06 -14.90
C ALA A 246 7.71 -6.56 -14.85
N GLY A 247 8.00 -5.40 -15.42
CA GLY A 247 9.38 -4.88 -15.43
C GLY A 247 9.87 -4.32 -14.10
N VAL A 248 9.00 -4.13 -13.09
CA VAL A 248 9.45 -3.82 -11.72
C VAL A 248 10.12 -5.07 -11.14
N SER A 249 11.36 -4.94 -10.68
CA SER A 249 12.17 -6.09 -10.26
C SER A 249 11.74 -6.66 -8.90
N GLU A 250 11.20 -5.82 -8.02
CA GLU A 250 10.74 -6.23 -6.69
C GLU A 250 9.66 -5.29 -6.14
N LEU A 251 8.62 -5.88 -5.56
CA LEU A 251 7.64 -5.21 -4.71
C LEU A 251 7.80 -5.65 -3.24
N VAL A 252 7.92 -4.69 -2.32
CA VAL A 252 7.69 -4.92 -0.89
C VAL A 252 6.47 -4.11 -0.47
N PHE A 253 5.41 -4.77 -0.02
CA PHE A 253 4.15 -4.16 0.40
C PHE A 253 3.81 -4.66 1.80
N ASP A 254 4.24 -3.91 2.83
CA ASP A 254 4.22 -4.36 4.23
C ASP A 254 3.42 -3.42 5.16
N GLY A 255 2.45 -3.96 5.88
CA GLY A 255 1.76 -3.21 6.94
C GLY A 255 0.84 -2.10 6.44
N ASN A 256 0.36 -2.18 5.21
CA ASN A 256 -0.46 -1.14 4.58
C ASN A 256 -1.96 -1.39 4.78
N THR A 257 -2.77 -0.34 4.55
CA THR A 257 -4.22 -0.45 4.42
C THR A 257 -4.65 -0.09 3.01
N VAL A 258 -5.39 -0.97 2.35
CA VAL A 258 -6.05 -0.71 1.06
C VAL A 258 -7.56 -0.78 1.27
N LEU A 259 -8.24 0.33 0.98
CA LEU A 259 -9.67 0.51 1.24
C LEU A 259 -10.40 0.84 -0.07
N GLY A 260 -11.15 -0.14 -0.58
CA GLY A 260 -12.07 0.07 -1.70
C GLY A 260 -13.31 0.87 -1.31
N ALA A 261 -14.21 1.07 -2.28
CA ALA A 261 -15.42 1.87 -2.10
C ALA A 261 -16.53 1.14 -1.33
N GLY A 262 -16.34 -0.13 -1.00
CA GLY A 262 -17.39 -1.01 -0.51
C GLY A 262 -18.22 -1.60 -1.63
N GLN A 263 -19.41 -2.05 -1.27
CA GLN A 263 -20.37 -2.60 -2.22
C GLN A 263 -20.74 -1.57 -3.29
N GLN A 264 -20.48 -1.89 -4.55
CA GLN A 264 -20.84 -1.05 -5.68
C GLN A 264 -21.21 -1.88 -6.92
N ALA A 265 -22.10 -1.36 -7.75
CA ALA A 265 -22.50 -2.00 -9.01
C ALA A 265 -21.79 -1.41 -10.24
N ARG A 266 -20.82 -0.51 -10.06
CA ARG A 266 -20.26 0.27 -11.16
C ARG A 266 -18.95 -0.30 -11.70
N ASN A 267 -17.97 -0.50 -10.83
CA ASN A 267 -16.65 -1.03 -11.19
C ASN A 267 -16.25 -2.13 -10.21
N CYS A 268 -15.71 -3.23 -10.72
CA CYS A 268 -14.99 -4.22 -9.91
C CYS A 268 -13.64 -3.63 -9.52
N GLN A 269 -13.33 -3.61 -8.23
CA GLN A 269 -12.10 -3.02 -7.72
C GLN A 269 -11.11 -4.09 -7.33
N ASN A 270 -9.86 -3.95 -7.76
CA ASN A 270 -8.78 -4.76 -7.20
C ASN A 270 -8.07 -3.97 -6.11
N GLY A 271 -7.69 -4.64 -5.02
CA GLY A 271 -6.80 -4.05 -4.03
C GLY A 271 -5.43 -3.85 -4.67
N LEU A 272 -4.82 -4.96 -5.08
CA LEU A 272 -3.53 -4.99 -5.78
C LEU A 272 -3.65 -5.78 -7.09
N GLN A 273 -2.97 -5.34 -8.14
CA GLN A 273 -2.72 -6.07 -9.37
C GLN A 273 -1.21 -6.14 -9.61
N ILE A 274 -0.65 -7.34 -9.59
CA ILE A 274 0.79 -7.57 -9.53
C ILE A 274 1.25 -8.45 -10.69
N GLU A 275 2.19 -7.93 -11.47
CA GLU A 275 2.80 -8.62 -12.61
C GLU A 275 4.31 -8.85 -12.42
N CYS A 276 4.95 -8.22 -11.42
CA CYS A 276 6.38 -8.37 -11.16
C CYS A 276 6.76 -9.77 -10.66
N ASP A 277 7.97 -10.21 -11.02
CA ASP A 277 8.46 -11.57 -10.74
C ASP A 277 8.80 -11.85 -9.26
N LYS A 278 8.97 -10.80 -8.45
CA LYS A 278 9.30 -10.90 -7.03
C LYS A 278 8.45 -9.92 -6.24
N ALA A 279 7.64 -10.43 -5.31
CA ALA A 279 6.84 -9.59 -4.43
C ALA A 279 6.74 -10.19 -3.03
N GLU A 280 6.79 -9.33 -2.00
CA GLU A 280 6.44 -9.67 -0.63
C GLU A 280 5.28 -8.77 -0.19
N ILE A 281 4.10 -9.36 -0.05
CA ILE A 281 2.86 -8.68 0.31
C ILE A 281 2.45 -9.22 1.67
N LYS A 282 2.74 -8.46 2.74
CA LYS A 282 2.49 -8.94 4.10
C LYS A 282 1.94 -7.93 5.09
N ASN A 283 1.29 -8.44 6.14
CA ASN A 283 0.75 -7.64 7.24
C ASN A 283 -0.24 -6.55 6.79
N ASN A 284 -0.83 -6.66 5.60
CA ASN A 284 -1.72 -5.64 5.07
C ASN A 284 -3.17 -5.89 5.50
N THR A 285 -3.95 -4.81 5.58
CA THR A 285 -5.42 -4.89 5.64
C THR A 285 -5.99 -4.45 4.29
N ILE A 286 -6.67 -5.35 3.60
CA ILE A 286 -7.30 -5.11 2.29
C ILE A 286 -8.80 -5.31 2.44
N LYS A 287 -9.59 -4.26 2.23
CA LYS A 287 -11.02 -4.33 2.56
C LYS A 287 -11.94 -3.51 1.66
N ASN A 288 -13.23 -3.83 1.72
CA ASN A 288 -14.32 -3.13 1.06
C ASN A 288 -14.20 -3.14 -0.48
N LEU A 289 -13.98 -4.32 -1.05
CA LEU A 289 -13.84 -4.53 -2.50
C LEU A 289 -14.97 -5.46 -2.97
N VAL A 290 -16.19 -4.95 -3.06
CA VAL A 290 -17.38 -5.75 -3.38
C VAL A 290 -18.06 -5.22 -4.64
N TYR A 291 -18.22 -6.08 -5.64
CA TYR A 291 -18.95 -5.80 -6.86
C TYR A 291 -20.33 -6.46 -6.83
N SER A 292 -21.38 -5.66 -6.81
CA SER A 292 -22.75 -6.12 -6.58
C SER A 292 -23.67 -5.98 -7.79
N LYS A 293 -23.12 -5.82 -9.01
CA LYS A 293 -23.97 -5.74 -10.20
C LYS A 293 -24.41 -7.15 -10.58
N GLU A 294 -25.71 -7.37 -10.63
CA GLU A 294 -26.29 -8.60 -11.17
C GLU A 294 -26.40 -8.45 -12.70
N ASP A 295 -25.44 -9.01 -13.43
CA ASP A 295 -25.53 -9.15 -14.89
C ASP A 295 -24.95 -10.49 -15.37
N GLU A 296 -25.10 -10.76 -16.67
CA GLU A 296 -24.65 -12.01 -17.30
C GLU A 296 -23.13 -12.20 -17.29
N TRP A 297 -22.38 -11.13 -17.00
CA TRP A 297 -20.93 -11.13 -16.91
C TRP A 297 -20.53 -11.20 -15.44
N LYS A 298 -20.28 -12.41 -14.93
CA LYS A 298 -19.77 -12.59 -13.56
C LYS A 298 -18.38 -11.95 -13.43
N HIS A 299 -18.35 -10.68 -13.06
CA HIS A 299 -17.14 -9.98 -12.69
C HIS A 299 -16.96 -10.03 -11.19
N ALA A 300 -15.71 -10.08 -10.74
CA ALA A 300 -15.40 -10.07 -9.32
C ALA A 300 -14.23 -9.14 -9.02
N SER A 301 -14.29 -8.54 -7.84
CA SER A 301 -13.19 -7.80 -7.23
C SER A 301 -12.20 -8.78 -6.59
N TRP A 302 -10.93 -8.41 -6.55
CA TRP A 302 -9.89 -9.23 -5.92
C TRP A 302 -9.07 -8.40 -4.93
N GLY A 303 -8.83 -8.95 -3.74
CA GLY A 303 -7.90 -8.36 -2.78
C GLY A 303 -6.50 -8.23 -3.39
N VAL A 304 -5.96 -9.34 -3.92
CA VAL A 304 -4.72 -9.38 -4.70
C VAL A 304 -4.94 -10.19 -5.97
N LEU A 305 -4.64 -9.59 -7.11
CA LEU A 305 -4.65 -10.22 -8.43
C LEU A 305 -3.20 -10.39 -8.93
N VAL A 306 -2.76 -11.63 -9.12
CA VAL A 306 -1.37 -11.97 -9.50
C VAL A 306 -1.35 -12.47 -10.94
N TYR A 307 -0.74 -11.69 -11.83
CA TYR A 307 -0.46 -12.05 -13.23
C TYR A 307 0.99 -12.52 -13.45
N GLY A 308 1.90 -12.23 -12.51
CA GLY A 308 3.32 -12.52 -12.67
C GLY A 308 3.62 -14.02 -12.80
N ALA A 309 4.40 -14.38 -13.82
CA ALA A 309 4.79 -15.76 -14.15
C ALA A 309 6.16 -16.17 -13.54
N GLY A 310 6.74 -15.34 -12.67
CA GLY A 310 8.14 -15.46 -12.28
C GLY A 310 8.48 -16.71 -11.46
N GLU A 311 9.57 -17.38 -11.84
CA GLU A 311 10.21 -18.46 -11.07
C GLU A 311 10.77 -17.99 -9.70
N LYS A 312 10.86 -16.66 -9.48
CA LYS A 312 11.54 -16.01 -8.33
C LYS A 312 10.67 -15.77 -7.09
N GLY A 313 9.36 -16.03 -7.17
CA GLY A 313 8.44 -16.15 -6.03
C GLY A 313 7.70 -14.87 -5.64
N VAL A 314 6.36 -14.93 -5.66
CA VAL A 314 5.46 -13.96 -5.02
C VAL A 314 5.03 -14.54 -3.68
N LYS A 315 5.28 -13.84 -2.58
CA LYS A 315 4.89 -14.25 -1.22
C LYS A 315 3.77 -13.35 -0.71
N ILE A 316 2.64 -13.95 -0.35
CA ILE A 316 1.48 -13.24 0.19
C ILE A 316 1.18 -13.83 1.56
N SER A 317 1.50 -13.10 2.63
CA SER A 317 1.36 -13.65 3.98
C SER A 317 0.88 -12.69 5.06
N ALA A 318 0.25 -13.22 6.11
CA ALA A 318 -0.20 -12.42 7.25
C ALA A 318 -1.11 -11.22 6.89
N ASN A 319 -1.81 -11.28 5.75
CA ASN A 319 -2.73 -10.23 5.34
C ASN A 319 -4.14 -10.51 5.87
N LYS A 320 -4.89 -9.44 6.16
CA LYS A 320 -6.31 -9.49 6.48
C LYS A 320 -7.13 -8.99 5.30
N PHE A 321 -7.92 -9.89 4.72
CA PHE A 321 -8.94 -9.58 3.72
C PHE A 321 -10.30 -9.49 4.41
N ASP A 322 -11.00 -8.37 4.28
CA ASP A 322 -12.26 -8.12 5.00
C ASP A 322 -13.28 -7.45 4.08
N TYR A 323 -14.45 -8.06 3.89
CA TYR A 323 -15.50 -7.51 3.02
C TYR A 323 -15.01 -7.28 1.58
N VAL A 324 -14.55 -8.36 0.95
CA VAL A 324 -14.08 -8.41 -0.44
C VAL A 324 -14.83 -9.53 -1.17
N ASP A 325 -15.03 -9.41 -2.49
CA ASP A 325 -15.61 -10.51 -3.29
C ASP A 325 -14.71 -11.74 -3.18
N ASN A 326 -13.41 -11.55 -3.46
CA ASN A 326 -12.41 -12.60 -3.37
C ASN A 326 -11.08 -12.12 -2.77
N GLY A 327 -10.36 -13.05 -2.16
CA GLY A 327 -9.07 -12.81 -1.51
C GLY A 327 -7.90 -12.64 -2.49
N VAL A 328 -7.41 -13.75 -3.05
CA VAL A 328 -6.25 -13.79 -3.96
C VAL A 328 -6.61 -14.55 -5.23
N TYR A 329 -6.26 -14.02 -6.41
CA TYR A 329 -6.32 -14.75 -7.68
C TYR A 329 -4.93 -14.90 -8.27
N ILE A 330 -4.56 -16.10 -8.69
CA ILE A 330 -3.29 -16.39 -9.36
C ILE A 330 -3.62 -16.77 -10.80
N VAL A 331 -3.41 -15.85 -11.73
CA VAL A 331 -3.80 -15.98 -13.14
C VAL A 331 -2.89 -16.99 -13.86
N VAL A 332 -1.59 -16.95 -13.58
CA VAL A 332 -0.58 -17.80 -14.21
C VAL A 332 0.11 -18.63 -13.14
N ASN A 333 0.14 -19.95 -13.32
CA ASN A 333 0.80 -20.86 -12.39
C ASN A 333 2.32 -20.56 -12.36
N GLY A 334 2.80 -20.01 -11.24
CA GLY A 334 4.19 -19.71 -10.92
C GLY A 334 4.52 -20.06 -9.46
N SER A 335 5.68 -19.64 -8.93
CA SER A 335 6.13 -19.95 -7.56
C SER A 335 5.47 -19.07 -6.47
N THR A 336 4.17 -18.84 -6.58
CA THR A 336 3.44 -18.04 -5.57
C THR A 336 3.25 -18.82 -4.27
N GLU A 337 3.69 -18.25 -3.16
CA GLU A 337 3.56 -18.80 -1.81
C GLU A 337 2.50 -18.01 -1.03
N LEU A 338 1.52 -18.72 -0.45
CA LEU A 338 0.51 -18.15 0.44
C LEU A 338 0.73 -18.67 1.86
N GLY A 339 0.68 -17.80 2.88
CA GLY A 339 0.82 -18.22 4.28
C GLY A 339 0.14 -17.29 5.28
N GLU A 340 -0.57 -17.82 6.27
CA GLU A 340 -1.09 -17.03 7.41
C GLU A 340 -2.04 -15.87 7.05
N ASN A 341 -2.69 -15.87 5.88
CA ASN A 341 -3.69 -14.86 5.54
C ASN A 341 -5.04 -15.13 6.22
N GLU A 342 -5.71 -14.08 6.69
CA GLU A 342 -7.04 -14.11 7.28
C GLU A 342 -8.09 -13.59 6.28
N TYR A 343 -9.18 -14.33 6.08
CA TYR A 343 -10.29 -13.94 5.21
C TYR A 343 -11.57 -13.81 6.03
N LYS A 344 -12.20 -12.63 5.99
CA LYS A 344 -13.42 -12.29 6.73
C LYS A 344 -14.46 -11.67 5.80
N ASN A 345 -15.73 -12.00 6.02
CA ASN A 345 -16.88 -11.41 5.33
C ASN A 345 -16.76 -11.46 3.79
N LEU A 346 -16.35 -12.60 3.22
CA LEU A 346 -16.37 -12.77 1.76
C LEU A 346 -17.82 -12.77 1.26
N TYR A 347 -18.08 -12.08 0.14
CA TYR A 347 -19.44 -11.69 -0.26
C TYR A 347 -20.38 -12.86 -0.65
N GLU A 348 -19.85 -13.99 -1.13
CA GLU A 348 -20.64 -15.21 -1.38
C GLU A 348 -20.13 -16.41 -0.57
N GLU A 349 -21.05 -17.13 0.08
CA GLU A 349 -20.77 -18.44 0.70
C GLU A 349 -20.37 -19.45 -0.40
N GLY A 350 -19.07 -19.80 -0.46
CA GLY A 350 -18.58 -20.87 -1.35
C GLY A 350 -17.42 -20.52 -2.28
N TYR A 351 -16.96 -19.26 -2.33
CA TYR A 351 -15.76 -18.91 -3.11
C TYR A 351 -14.47 -19.25 -2.35
N SER A 352 -13.63 -20.05 -3.00
CA SER A 352 -12.37 -20.59 -2.48
C SER A 352 -11.31 -19.49 -2.31
N HIS A 353 -10.58 -19.56 -1.21
CA HIS A 353 -9.57 -18.63 -0.72
C HIS A 353 -8.31 -18.43 -1.60
N TYR A 354 -8.29 -19.00 -2.81
CA TYR A 354 -7.44 -18.66 -3.93
C TYR A 354 -7.93 -19.50 -5.12
N GLU A 355 -7.89 -18.97 -6.35
CA GLU A 355 -8.05 -19.78 -7.56
C GLU A 355 -6.69 -19.81 -8.29
N THR A 356 -6.25 -21.02 -8.64
CA THR A 356 -5.29 -21.27 -9.72
C THR A 356 -6.11 -21.65 -10.96
N PRO A 357 -5.70 -21.31 -12.20
CA PRO A 357 -6.46 -21.65 -13.39
C PRO A 357 -6.81 -23.14 -13.40
N LYS A 358 -8.09 -23.44 -13.66
CA LYS A 358 -8.50 -24.80 -14.01
C LYS A 358 -7.70 -25.21 -15.25
N GLU A 359 -7.12 -26.41 -15.25
CA GLU A 359 -6.48 -26.96 -16.45
C GLU A 359 -7.45 -26.86 -17.64
N GLY A 360 -7.09 -26.08 -18.66
CA GLY A 360 -7.79 -26.06 -19.94
C GLY A 360 -8.60 -24.81 -20.31
N GLU A 361 -8.63 -23.74 -19.51
CA GLU A 361 -9.23 -22.47 -19.93
C GLU A 361 -8.14 -21.47 -20.40
N GLU A 362 -7.73 -21.59 -21.67
CA GLU A 362 -7.30 -20.41 -22.41
C GLU A 362 -8.54 -19.52 -22.59
N GLN A 363 -8.56 -18.34 -21.97
CA GLN A 363 -9.54 -17.31 -22.32
C GLN A 363 -8.87 -15.97 -22.60
N ALA A 364 -9.50 -15.30 -23.57
CA ALA A 364 -8.89 -14.40 -24.52
C ALA A 364 -8.53 -13.01 -23.96
N SER A 365 -7.54 -12.42 -24.64
CA SER A 365 -6.91 -11.10 -24.46
C SER A 365 -7.81 -9.93 -24.08
#